data_AF-A0A1S2YGK0-F1
#
_entry.id   AF-A0A1S2YGK0-F1
#
_cell.length_a   1.000
_cell.length_b   1.000
_cell.length_c   1.000
_cell.angle_alpha   90.00
_cell.angle_beta   90.00
_cell.angle_gamma   90.00
#
_symmetry.space_group_name_H-M   'P 1'
#
loop_
_entity.id
_entity.type
_entity.pdbx_description
1 polymer ?
#
loop_
_entity_poly.entity_id
_entity_poly.type
_entity_poly.pdbx_seq_one_letter_code
_entity_poly.pdbx_strand_id
1 'polypeptide(L)'
;MECAAKGTGTRCNSAATRLCTRCEAVAYCSLSHQIKHWSRHKLECDRLQQQMECVDLLNDFPFTFSCEATFQVCAKQETRCSFFSKRGLHRVGMWMHECHCGASSASFDLLGLNNGWDLSSVLCPCHGPEFLLSEQLCSWRDYYKWRRIPLDSPVALLLHWPLTIYRAAQLVGITTSNLVVGDKLYIHYLGPEKELLQLAVFGDLLALFPGVHIHIELVGPAIPPQRDGEKIIISKYPCCNEEKCVCKLASENAILGTQTGLTSALTLQLWRGFYHDRYRDVVKDSFPHLVIAPNGGIAAYSSWLPSILFLPIIARKLVILQQVA
;
A
#
# COMPACT_ATOMS: atom_id res chain seq x y z
N MET A 1 -2.05 13.87 16.89
CA MET A 1 -0.69 13.95 16.33
C MET A 1 0.33 13.84 17.45
N GLU A 2 1.41 13.11 17.22
CA GLU A 2 2.54 13.02 18.17
C GLU A 2 3.55 14.15 17.95
N CYS A 3 4.32 14.48 18.98
CA CYS A 3 5.41 15.44 18.88
C CYS A 3 6.55 14.90 18.01
N ALA A 4 6.93 15.62 16.95
CA ALA A 4 8.00 15.22 16.03
C ALA A 4 9.41 15.18 16.66
N ALA A 5 9.61 15.82 17.82
CA ALA A 5 10.87 15.77 18.57
C ALA A 5 10.89 14.68 19.65
N LYS A 6 9.91 13.76 19.67
CA LYS A 6 9.88 12.63 20.60
C LYS A 6 11.16 11.79 20.42
N GLY A 7 11.81 11.42 21.53
CA GLY A 7 13.07 10.68 21.52
C GLY A 7 14.34 11.53 21.47
N THR A 8 14.25 12.87 21.39
CA THR A 8 15.43 13.78 21.41
C THR A 8 16.03 14.02 22.80
N GLY A 9 15.84 13.08 23.74
CA GLY A 9 16.45 13.11 25.08
C GLY A 9 15.88 14.13 26.08
N THR A 10 14.76 14.80 25.77
CA THR A 10 14.06 15.67 26.74
C THR A 10 12.62 15.22 27.00
N ARG A 11 12.10 15.57 28.18
CA ARG A 11 10.74 15.23 28.60
C ARG A 11 9.74 15.69 27.54
N CYS A 12 9.03 14.73 26.95
CA CYS A 12 8.07 14.94 25.89
C CYS A 12 6.69 14.61 26.42
N ASN A 13 5.71 15.50 26.19
CA ASN A 13 4.32 15.23 26.58
C ASN A 13 3.60 14.30 25.60
N SER A 14 4.28 13.86 24.53
CA SER A 14 3.80 13.02 23.42
C SER A 14 2.66 13.62 22.60
N ALA A 15 1.64 14.21 23.22
CA ALA A 15 0.59 14.97 22.56
C ALA A 15 1.13 16.32 22.06
N ALA A 16 1.05 16.53 20.76
CA ALA A 16 1.39 17.81 20.16
C ALA A 16 0.26 18.82 20.37
N THR A 17 0.63 20.05 20.72
CA THR A 17 -0.30 21.18 20.98
C THR A 17 -0.13 22.30 19.97
N ARG A 18 0.88 22.22 19.10
CA ARG A 18 1.15 23.24 18.08
C ARG A 18 1.70 22.62 16.80
N LEU A 19 1.47 23.32 15.70
CA LEU A 19 2.02 23.01 14.39
C LEU A 19 3.16 23.97 14.06
N CYS A 20 4.04 23.55 13.16
CA CYS A 20 4.95 24.46 12.49
C CYS A 20 4.13 25.50 11.72
N THR A 21 4.34 26.79 12.01
CA THR A 21 3.55 27.89 11.41
C THR A 21 3.82 28.11 9.93
N ARG A 22 4.85 27.47 9.38
CA ARG A 22 5.20 27.60 7.96
C ARG A 22 4.61 26.48 7.14
N CYS A 23 4.94 25.23 7.49
CA CYS A 23 4.52 24.09 6.69
C CYS A 23 3.22 23.45 7.17
N GLU A 24 2.76 23.74 8.40
CA GLU A 24 1.55 23.18 9.03
C GLU A 24 1.48 21.63 9.15
N ALA A 25 2.44 20.90 8.58
CA ALA A 25 2.48 19.44 8.58
C ALA A 25 3.09 18.83 9.86
N VAL A 26 4.00 19.53 10.54
CA VAL A 26 4.78 18.98 11.65
C VAL A 26 4.28 19.52 12.99
N ALA A 27 3.96 18.62 13.91
CA ALA A 27 3.40 18.95 15.22
C ALA A 27 4.42 18.80 16.36
N TYR A 28 4.34 19.67 17.36
CA TYR A 28 5.21 19.69 18.53
C TYR A 28 4.41 19.84 19.83
N CYS A 29 4.92 19.32 20.94
CA CYS A 29 4.33 19.55 22.25
C CYS A 29 4.82 20.88 22.90
N SER A 30 5.89 21.48 22.39
CA SER A 30 6.46 22.75 22.90
C SER A 30 7.35 23.45 21.86
N LEU A 31 7.62 24.75 22.08
CA LEU A 31 8.60 25.51 21.28
C LEU A 31 10.02 24.93 21.38
N SER A 32 10.42 24.49 22.57
CA SER A 32 11.75 23.91 22.81
C SER A 32 11.99 22.69 21.90
N HIS A 33 10.98 21.84 21.75
CA HIS A 33 11.03 20.69 20.85
C HIS A 33 11.08 21.07 19.38
N GLN A 34 10.36 22.12 18.98
CA GLN A 34 10.45 22.65 17.62
C GLN A 34 11.86 23.17 17.31
N ILE A 35 12.45 23.97 18.20
CA ILE A 35 13.81 24.51 18.04
C ILE A 35 14.84 23.38 17.94
N LYS A 36 14.73 22.36 18.79
CA LYS A 36 15.64 21.20 18.74
C LYS A 36 15.51 20.40 17.45
N HIS A 37 14.30 20.22 16.95
CA HIS A 37 14.08 19.50 15.69
C HIS A 37 14.40 20.37 14.45
N TRP A 38 14.54 21.69 14.60
CA TRP A 38 14.64 22.63 13.49
C TRP A 38 15.80 22.35 12.53
N SER A 39 16.95 21.92 13.04
CA SER A 39 18.13 21.61 12.21
C SER A 39 17.83 20.56 11.14
N ARG A 40 16.96 19.60 11.44
CA ARG A 40 16.47 18.56 10.53
C ARG A 40 15.23 19.01 9.77
N HIS A 41 14.25 19.58 10.47
CA HIS A 41 12.98 19.97 9.88
C HIS A 41 13.14 21.05 8.78
N LYS A 42 14.06 22.01 8.95
CA LYS A 42 14.28 23.09 7.98
C LYS A 42 14.62 22.59 6.57
N LEU A 43 15.19 21.39 6.45
CA LEU A 43 15.54 20.78 5.16
C LEU A 43 14.29 20.31 4.39
N GLU A 44 13.21 19.99 5.11
CA GLU A 44 11.97 19.43 4.56
C GLU A 44 10.79 20.41 4.64
N CYS A 45 10.93 21.51 5.38
CA CYS A 45 9.83 22.43 5.70
C CYS A 45 9.16 23.00 4.43
N ASP A 46 9.96 23.44 3.47
CA ASP A 46 9.48 24.06 2.22
C ASP A 46 8.74 23.03 1.35
N ARG A 47 9.27 21.80 1.25
CA ARG A 47 8.61 20.70 0.54
C ARG A 47 7.28 20.32 1.20
N LEU A 48 7.26 20.25 2.54
CA LEU A 48 6.03 19.96 3.29
C LEU A 48 4.99 21.08 3.14
N GLN A 49 5.41 22.34 3.06
CA GLN A 49 4.51 23.46 2.81
C GLN A 49 3.80 23.32 1.46
N GLN A 50 4.55 23.04 0.39
CA GLN A 50 3.97 22.79 -0.94
C GLN A 50 3.00 21.59 -0.94
N GLN A 51 3.27 20.56 -0.13
CA GLN A 51 2.33 19.44 0.03
C GLN A 51 1.05 19.86 0.75
N MET A 52 1.15 20.70 1.78
CA MET A 52 -0.02 21.19 2.51
C MET A 52 -0.90 22.12 1.67
N GLU A 53 -0.34 22.85 0.71
CA GLU A 53 -1.13 23.63 -0.27
C GLU A 53 -2.05 22.76 -1.13
N CYS A 54 -1.71 21.48 -1.31
CA CYS A 54 -2.47 20.53 -2.11
C CYS A 54 -3.40 19.62 -1.26
N VAL A 55 -3.51 19.82 0.05
CA VAL A 55 -4.26 18.90 0.94
C VAL A 55 -5.73 18.78 0.57
N ASP A 56 -6.38 19.87 0.17
CA ASP A 56 -7.79 19.82 -0.22
C ASP A 56 -7.98 18.98 -1.50
N LEU A 57 -7.08 19.14 -2.47
CA LEU A 57 -7.07 18.33 -3.69
C LEU A 57 -6.81 16.85 -3.37
N LEU A 58 -5.88 16.56 -2.45
CA LEU A 58 -5.55 15.19 -2.04
C LEU A 58 -6.68 14.50 -1.26
N ASN A 59 -7.59 15.28 -0.66
CA ASN A 59 -8.76 14.77 0.04
C ASN A 59 -10.04 14.73 -0.82
N ASP A 60 -9.98 15.21 -2.07
CA ASP A 60 -11.12 15.19 -3.01
C ASP A 60 -11.26 13.79 -3.65
N PHE A 61 -11.75 12.84 -2.87
CA PHE A 61 -12.01 11.48 -3.32
C PHE A 61 -13.45 11.32 -3.82
N PRO A 62 -13.68 10.57 -4.92
CA PRO A 62 -15.00 10.42 -5.53
C PRO A 62 -15.97 9.52 -4.75
N PHE A 63 -15.57 9.05 -3.56
CA PHE A 63 -16.34 8.06 -2.80
C PHE A 63 -17.45 8.70 -1.99
N THR A 64 -18.57 8.00 -1.86
CA THR A 64 -19.69 8.47 -1.02
C THR A 64 -19.33 8.44 0.47
N PHE A 65 -18.35 7.62 0.85
CA PHE A 65 -17.88 7.46 2.22
C PHE A 65 -16.71 8.39 2.59
N SER A 66 -16.18 9.19 1.66
CA SER A 66 -15.00 10.03 1.90
C SER A 66 -15.16 10.90 3.15
N CYS A 67 -16.30 11.61 3.28
CA CYS A 67 -16.56 12.48 4.43
C CYS A 67 -16.53 11.73 5.77
N GLU A 68 -17.14 10.54 5.82
CA GLU A 68 -17.17 9.70 7.01
C GLU A 68 -15.77 9.16 7.34
N ALA A 69 -15.04 8.68 6.33
CA ALA A 69 -13.75 7.99 6.51
C ALA A 69 -12.55 8.93 6.72
N THR A 70 -12.63 10.19 6.26
CA THR A 70 -11.56 11.19 6.42
C THR A 70 -11.98 12.27 7.43
N PHE A 71 -12.86 13.19 7.03
CA PHE A 71 -13.16 14.40 7.81
C PHE A 71 -13.77 14.08 9.19
N GLN A 72 -14.77 13.21 9.27
CA GLN A 72 -15.42 12.88 10.55
C GLN A 72 -14.49 12.10 11.49
N VAL A 73 -13.62 11.24 10.95
CA VAL A 73 -12.57 10.56 11.74
C VAL A 73 -11.54 11.56 12.26
N CYS A 74 -11.05 12.47 11.42
CA CYS A 74 -10.13 13.54 11.83
C CYS A 74 -10.75 14.46 12.90
N ALA A 75 -12.04 14.79 12.75
CA ALA A 75 -12.80 15.59 13.71
C ALA A 75 -13.20 14.82 14.98
N LYS A 76 -12.84 13.53 15.09
CA LYS A 76 -13.22 12.62 16.20
C LYS A 76 -14.75 12.48 16.38
N GLN A 77 -15.52 12.75 15.33
CA GLN A 77 -16.97 12.53 15.30
C GLN A 77 -17.31 11.08 14.95
N GLU A 78 -16.43 10.44 14.19
CA GLU A 78 -16.49 9.01 13.88
C GLU A 78 -15.18 8.31 14.25
N THR A 79 -15.25 6.99 14.36
CA THR A 79 -14.06 6.14 14.53
C THR A 79 -13.96 5.16 13.39
N ARG A 80 -12.73 4.75 13.03
CA ARG A 80 -12.54 3.67 12.04
C ARG A 80 -13.30 2.40 12.43
N CYS A 81 -13.38 2.07 13.72
CA CYS A 81 -14.14 0.90 14.20
C CYS A 81 -15.64 1.03 13.91
N SER A 82 -16.24 2.18 14.21
CA SER A 82 -17.65 2.49 13.90
C SER A 82 -17.90 2.44 12.39
N PHE A 83 -17.05 3.09 11.61
CA PHE A 83 -17.10 3.09 10.14
C PHE A 83 -17.17 1.69 9.54
N PHE A 84 -16.30 0.77 9.97
CA PHE A 84 -16.29 -0.61 9.50
C PHE A 84 -17.43 -1.45 10.08
N SER A 85 -17.85 -1.17 11.32
CA SER A 85 -18.93 -1.90 11.99
C SER A 85 -20.27 -1.68 11.30
N LYS A 86 -20.57 -0.43 10.90
CA LYS A 86 -21.76 -0.10 10.09
C LYS A 86 -21.84 -0.85 8.76
N ARG A 87 -20.70 -1.34 8.27
CA ARG A 87 -20.55 -2.05 6.99
C ARG A 87 -20.31 -3.55 7.16
N GLY A 88 -20.31 -4.07 8.39
CA GLY A 88 -20.02 -5.48 8.67
C GLY A 88 -18.59 -5.93 8.39
N LEU A 89 -17.65 -4.99 8.23
CA LEU A 89 -16.25 -5.25 7.89
C LEU A 89 -15.32 -5.20 9.10
N HIS A 90 -15.84 -4.86 10.27
CA HIS A 90 -15.03 -4.69 11.46
C HIS A 90 -14.50 -6.04 11.96
N ARG A 91 -13.16 -6.15 12.06
CA ARG A 91 -12.45 -7.37 12.51
C ARG A 91 -12.68 -8.60 11.61
N VAL A 92 -12.91 -8.38 10.32
CA VAL A 92 -13.08 -9.45 9.33
C VAL A 92 -11.97 -9.37 8.29
N GLY A 93 -11.39 -10.52 7.94
CA GLY A 93 -10.34 -10.68 6.92
C GLY A 93 -9.31 -9.56 6.87
N MET A 94 -9.09 -9.05 5.66
CA MET A 94 -8.10 -8.01 5.39
C MET A 94 -8.40 -6.69 6.12
N TRP A 95 -9.65 -6.45 6.51
CA TRP A 95 -10.12 -5.24 7.19
C TRP A 95 -9.78 -5.20 8.68
N MET A 96 -9.43 -6.35 9.28
CA MET A 96 -9.07 -6.42 10.71
C MET A 96 -7.94 -5.44 11.08
N HIS A 97 -7.06 -5.16 10.12
CA HIS A 97 -5.87 -4.33 10.31
C HIS A 97 -6.11 -2.84 10.01
N GLU A 98 -7.34 -2.49 9.61
CA GLU A 98 -7.73 -1.11 9.37
C GLU A 98 -8.18 -0.36 10.63
N CYS A 99 -8.31 -1.04 11.77
CA CYS A 99 -8.49 -0.40 13.08
C CYS A 99 -7.36 -0.78 14.05
N HIS A 100 -7.04 0.11 14.99
CA HIS A 100 -6.13 -0.21 16.11
C HIS A 100 -6.68 -1.33 17.01
N CYS A 101 -7.99 -1.55 16.97
CA CYS A 101 -8.70 -2.51 17.79
C CYS A 101 -8.52 -3.98 17.38
N GLY A 102 -7.96 -4.24 16.19
CA GLY A 102 -7.64 -5.57 15.69
C GLY A 102 -6.17 -5.96 15.89
N ALA A 103 -5.30 -4.98 16.19
CA ALA A 103 -3.87 -5.20 16.41
C ALA A 103 -3.58 -5.98 17.71
N SER A 104 -4.49 -5.94 18.70
CA SER A 104 -4.33 -6.65 19.98
C SER A 104 -4.62 -8.16 19.90
N SER A 105 -5.18 -8.65 18.80
CA SER A 105 -5.62 -10.05 18.63
C SER A 105 -4.94 -10.80 17.48
N ALA A 106 -4.14 -10.12 16.66
CA ALA A 106 -3.50 -10.74 15.51
C ALA A 106 -2.20 -11.44 15.93
N SER A 107 -2.22 -12.78 16.06
CA SER A 107 -0.98 -13.54 15.96
C SER A 107 -0.54 -13.53 14.49
N PHE A 108 0.74 -13.29 14.24
CA PHE A 108 1.34 -13.41 12.91
C PHE A 108 1.19 -14.83 12.33
N ASP A 109 0.82 -15.81 13.16
CA ASP A 109 0.57 -17.21 12.78
C ASP A 109 -0.71 -17.40 11.94
N LEU A 110 -1.67 -16.45 11.97
CA LEU A 110 -2.95 -16.55 11.24
C LEU A 110 -2.96 -15.83 9.88
N LEU A 111 -1.84 -15.23 9.47
CA LEU A 111 -1.73 -14.41 8.25
C LEU A 111 -1.97 -15.17 6.94
N GLY A 112 -1.97 -16.50 6.96
CA GLY A 112 -2.24 -17.31 5.79
C GLY A 112 -3.72 -17.61 5.51
N LEU A 113 -4.63 -17.40 6.48
CA LEU A 113 -5.97 -18.00 6.44
C LEU A 113 -7.10 -17.06 6.02
N ASN A 114 -6.99 -15.75 6.25
CA ASN A 114 -8.12 -14.83 6.03
C ASN A 114 -7.84 -13.77 4.95
N ASN A 115 -7.86 -14.23 3.70
CA ASN A 115 -7.47 -13.47 2.51
C ASN A 115 -8.66 -13.09 1.62
N GLY A 116 -9.87 -13.03 2.17
CA GLY A 116 -11.09 -12.65 1.44
C GLY A 116 -11.32 -11.14 1.43
N TRP A 117 -12.14 -10.68 0.48
CA TRP A 117 -12.64 -9.30 0.47
C TRP A 117 -13.71 -9.06 1.54
N ASP A 118 -14.37 -10.11 2.04
CA ASP A 118 -15.50 -10.03 2.98
C ASP A 118 -16.66 -9.13 2.52
N LEU A 119 -16.71 -8.89 1.21
CA LEU A 119 -17.70 -8.08 0.53
C LEU A 119 -18.49 -8.92 -0.47
N SER A 120 -19.68 -8.45 -0.84
CA SER A 120 -20.44 -8.97 -1.98
C SER A 120 -19.63 -8.87 -3.27
N SER A 121 -19.88 -9.76 -4.23
CA SER A 121 -19.18 -9.81 -5.50
C SER A 121 -19.27 -8.51 -6.31
N VAL A 122 -20.36 -7.75 -6.17
CA VAL A 122 -20.54 -6.45 -6.85
C VAL A 122 -19.74 -5.31 -6.23
N LEU A 123 -19.30 -5.48 -4.98
CA LEU A 123 -18.55 -4.46 -4.23
C LEU A 123 -17.05 -4.70 -4.27
N CYS A 124 -16.57 -5.81 -4.81
CA CYS A 124 -15.14 -6.11 -4.77
C CYS A 124 -14.60 -6.73 -6.07
N PRO A 125 -13.30 -6.51 -6.36
CA PRO A 125 -12.63 -7.07 -7.52
C PRO A 125 -12.28 -8.56 -7.32
N CYS A 126 -13.28 -9.41 -7.12
CA CYS A 126 -13.10 -10.86 -6.90
C CYS A 126 -13.00 -11.68 -8.18
N HIS A 127 -13.19 -11.04 -9.35
CA HIS A 127 -13.02 -11.62 -10.68
C HIS A 127 -12.13 -10.74 -11.55
N GLY A 128 -11.69 -11.33 -12.66
CA GLY A 128 -11.02 -10.59 -13.72
C GLY A 128 -11.94 -9.51 -14.33
N PRO A 129 -11.36 -8.44 -14.87
CA PRO A 129 -12.12 -7.41 -15.57
C PRO A 129 -12.76 -7.98 -16.84
N GLU A 130 -13.95 -7.49 -17.21
CA GLU A 130 -14.64 -7.93 -18.43
C GLU A 130 -13.91 -7.50 -19.71
N PHE A 131 -13.19 -6.39 -19.64
CA PHE A 131 -12.43 -5.85 -20.75
C PHE A 131 -11.00 -5.57 -20.30
N LEU A 132 -10.04 -5.87 -21.17
CA LEU A 132 -8.66 -5.44 -20.98
C LEU A 132 -8.60 -3.90 -20.93
N LEU A 133 -7.62 -3.38 -20.19
CA LEU A 133 -7.38 -1.95 -20.10
C LEU A 133 -7.03 -1.40 -21.48
N SER A 134 -7.99 -0.71 -22.10
CA SER A 134 -7.81 -0.06 -23.40
C SER A 134 -7.11 1.30 -23.27
N GLU A 135 -7.29 1.96 -22.13
CA GLU A 135 -6.70 3.27 -21.84
C GLU A 135 -6.03 3.26 -20.46
N GLN A 136 -5.09 4.19 -20.30
CA GLN A 136 -4.43 4.43 -19.03
C GLN A 136 -5.48 4.92 -18.02
N LEU A 137 -5.73 4.17 -16.95
CA LEU A 137 -6.57 4.69 -15.85
C LEU A 137 -5.90 5.96 -15.35
N CYS A 138 -6.62 7.03 -14.98
CA CYS A 138 -6.08 8.30 -14.48
C CYS A 138 -6.62 8.73 -13.10
N SER A 139 -7.73 8.12 -12.68
CA SER A 139 -8.38 8.40 -11.40
C SER A 139 -8.94 7.15 -10.72
N TRP A 140 -9.37 7.28 -9.46
CA TRP A 140 -10.18 6.27 -8.78
C TRP A 140 -11.51 6.01 -9.50
N ARG A 141 -12.14 7.06 -10.04
CA ARG A 141 -13.40 6.93 -10.79
C ARG A 141 -13.23 6.05 -12.02
N ASP A 142 -12.10 6.16 -12.73
CA ASP A 142 -11.80 5.34 -13.89
C ASP A 142 -11.65 3.87 -13.49
N TYR A 143 -10.91 3.59 -12.41
CA TYR A 143 -10.73 2.23 -11.92
C TYR A 143 -12.07 1.60 -11.50
N TYR A 144 -12.88 2.32 -10.71
CA TYR A 144 -14.18 1.82 -10.25
C TYR A 144 -15.13 1.58 -11.42
N LYS A 145 -15.16 2.49 -12.40
CA LYS A 145 -15.92 2.32 -13.64
C LYS A 145 -15.47 1.08 -14.42
N TRP A 146 -14.16 0.91 -14.60
CA TRP A 146 -13.58 -0.22 -15.32
C TRP A 146 -13.86 -1.56 -14.63
N ARG A 147 -13.77 -1.62 -13.30
CA ARG A 147 -14.08 -2.82 -12.49
C ARG A 147 -15.57 -3.01 -12.22
N ARG A 148 -16.43 -2.09 -12.66
CA ARG A 148 -17.87 -2.07 -12.37
C ARG A 148 -18.18 -2.14 -10.87
N ILE A 149 -17.37 -1.45 -10.07
CA ILE A 149 -17.55 -1.34 -8.62
C ILE A 149 -18.21 0.01 -8.34
N PRO A 150 -19.27 0.06 -7.52
CA PRO A 150 -19.90 1.32 -7.16
C PRO A 150 -19.05 2.12 -6.16
N LEU A 151 -19.14 3.45 -6.21
CA LEU A 151 -18.30 4.38 -5.42
C LEU A 151 -18.60 4.40 -3.92
N ASP A 152 -19.62 3.67 -3.47
CA ASP A 152 -19.93 3.41 -2.06
C ASP A 152 -19.16 2.21 -1.50
N SER A 153 -18.57 1.37 -2.35
CA SER A 153 -17.72 0.26 -1.91
C SER A 153 -16.43 0.77 -1.27
N PRO A 154 -16.08 0.32 -0.05
CA PRO A 154 -14.90 0.78 0.67
C PRO A 154 -13.58 0.16 0.18
N VAL A 155 -13.57 -0.62 -0.91
CA VAL A 155 -12.39 -1.37 -1.38
C VAL A 155 -11.19 -0.50 -1.70
N ALA A 156 -11.36 0.81 -1.95
CA ALA A 156 -10.25 1.74 -2.12
C ALA A 156 -9.31 1.78 -0.90
N LEU A 157 -9.84 1.54 0.31
CA LEU A 157 -9.04 1.50 1.54
C LEU A 157 -8.05 0.32 1.57
N LEU A 158 -8.26 -0.70 0.75
CA LEU A 158 -7.31 -1.81 0.58
C LEU A 158 -6.56 -1.67 -0.76
N LEU A 159 -7.27 -1.38 -1.84
CA LEU A 159 -6.72 -1.31 -3.21
C LEU A 159 -5.72 -0.18 -3.43
N HIS A 160 -5.58 0.77 -2.49
CA HIS A 160 -4.60 1.82 -2.64
C HIS A 160 -3.18 1.25 -2.74
N TRP A 161 -2.86 0.08 -2.16
CA TRP A 161 -1.53 -0.54 -2.30
C TRP A 161 -1.20 -0.90 -3.76
N PRO A 162 -1.93 -1.82 -4.44
CA PRO A 162 -1.63 -2.17 -5.82
C PRO A 162 -1.83 -1.00 -6.80
N LEU A 163 -2.79 -0.11 -6.55
CA LEU A 163 -3.02 1.03 -7.45
C LEU A 163 -1.91 2.08 -7.34
N THR A 164 -1.33 2.24 -6.15
CA THR A 164 -0.13 3.08 -5.97
C THR A 164 1.05 2.53 -6.79
N ILE A 165 1.23 1.21 -6.80
CA ILE A 165 2.27 0.54 -7.61
C ILE A 165 2.03 0.79 -9.10
N TYR A 166 0.80 0.58 -9.55
CA TYR A 166 0.42 0.84 -10.94
C TYR A 166 0.66 2.29 -11.36
N ARG A 167 0.30 3.25 -10.49
CA ARG A 167 0.56 4.68 -10.72
C ARG A 167 2.05 5.00 -10.79
N ALA A 168 2.84 4.45 -9.87
CA ALA A 168 4.29 4.63 -9.88
C ALA A 168 4.92 4.07 -11.16
N ALA A 169 4.47 2.89 -11.61
CA ALA A 169 4.92 2.29 -12.86
C ALA A 169 4.62 3.20 -14.07
N GLN A 170 3.40 3.73 -14.15
CA GLN A 170 3.01 4.66 -15.20
C GLN A 170 3.85 5.94 -15.23
N LEU A 171 4.09 6.56 -14.06
CA LEU A 171 4.88 7.80 -13.95
C LEU A 171 6.31 7.60 -14.45
N VAL A 172 6.83 6.38 -14.35
CA VAL A 172 8.15 6.04 -14.86
C VAL A 172 8.09 5.40 -16.24
N GLY A 173 6.98 5.50 -16.97
CA GLY A 173 6.84 5.04 -18.35
C GLY A 173 6.71 3.52 -18.53
N ILE A 174 6.44 2.78 -17.46
CA ILE A 174 6.08 1.36 -17.54
C ILE A 174 4.56 1.30 -17.72
N THR A 175 4.11 1.05 -18.94
CA THR A 175 2.70 0.96 -19.31
C THR A 175 2.38 -0.43 -19.86
N THR A 176 1.10 -0.82 -19.80
CA THR A 176 0.63 -2.08 -20.40
C THR A 176 0.89 -2.17 -21.89
N SER A 177 0.91 -1.04 -22.60
CA SER A 177 1.26 -0.97 -24.03
C SER A 177 2.73 -1.22 -24.31
N ASN A 178 3.62 -0.97 -23.33
CA ASN A 178 5.07 -1.15 -23.47
C ASN A 178 5.53 -2.55 -23.03
N LEU A 179 4.68 -3.31 -22.35
CA LEU A 179 5.00 -4.65 -21.85
C LEU A 179 4.45 -5.70 -22.82
N VAL A 180 5.29 -6.65 -23.19
CA VAL A 180 4.90 -7.80 -24.00
C VAL A 180 4.43 -8.92 -23.09
N VAL A 181 3.50 -9.73 -23.58
CA VAL A 181 3.07 -10.97 -22.94
C VAL A 181 4.28 -11.85 -22.65
N GLY A 182 4.44 -12.29 -21.40
CA GLY A 182 5.59 -13.05 -20.93
C GLY A 182 6.74 -12.21 -20.36
N ASP A 183 6.66 -10.88 -20.46
CA ASP A 183 7.61 -9.99 -19.80
C ASP A 183 7.58 -10.16 -18.29
N LYS A 184 8.72 -9.86 -17.66
CA LYS A 184 8.87 -9.89 -16.22
C LYS A 184 9.00 -8.48 -15.67
N LEU A 185 8.08 -8.08 -14.80
CA LEU A 185 8.13 -6.82 -14.09
C LEU A 185 8.67 -7.01 -12.67
N TYR A 186 9.97 -6.78 -12.51
CA TYR A 186 10.66 -6.75 -11.21
C TYR A 186 10.47 -5.41 -10.47
N ILE A 187 9.90 -5.46 -9.27
CA ILE A 187 9.63 -4.31 -8.41
C ILE A 187 10.29 -4.55 -7.05
N HIS A 188 11.00 -3.56 -6.52
CA HIS A 188 11.43 -3.59 -5.11
C HIS A 188 10.50 -2.68 -4.29
N TYR A 189 9.85 -3.25 -3.28
CA TYR A 189 8.93 -2.57 -2.38
C TYR A 189 9.58 -2.42 -1.01
N LEU A 190 9.88 -1.19 -0.61
CA LEU A 190 10.68 -0.90 0.58
C LEU A 190 9.81 -0.46 1.74
N GLY A 191 10.05 -1.07 2.90
CA GLY A 191 9.38 -0.75 4.16
C GLY A 191 7.89 -1.11 4.21
N PRO A 192 7.48 -2.34 3.83
CA PRO A 192 6.11 -2.78 4.03
C PRO A 192 5.80 -2.91 5.54
N GLU A 193 4.62 -2.46 5.94
CA GLU A 193 4.12 -2.56 7.31
C GLU A 193 2.74 -3.22 7.30
N LYS A 194 1.66 -2.45 7.15
CA LYS A 194 0.27 -2.97 7.07
C LYS A 194 0.07 -3.89 5.87
N GLU A 195 0.80 -3.63 4.79
CA GLU A 195 0.76 -4.40 3.55
C GLU A 195 1.07 -5.88 3.77
N LEU A 196 1.93 -6.20 4.76
CA LEU A 196 2.28 -7.58 5.10
C LEU A 196 1.09 -8.41 5.60
N LEU A 197 0.04 -7.72 6.06
CA LEU A 197 -1.20 -8.31 6.57
C LEU A 197 -2.29 -8.36 5.50
N GLN A 198 -2.04 -7.77 4.33
CA GLN A 198 -3.00 -7.58 3.23
C GLN A 198 -2.39 -7.99 1.88
N LEU A 199 -1.46 -8.95 1.89
CA LEU A 199 -0.72 -9.38 0.69
C LEU A 199 -1.64 -9.86 -0.44
N ALA A 200 -2.79 -10.44 -0.10
CA ALA A 200 -3.78 -10.90 -1.07
C ALA A 200 -4.32 -9.76 -1.97
N VAL A 201 -4.37 -8.52 -1.47
CA VAL A 201 -4.80 -7.33 -2.24
C VAL A 201 -3.90 -7.11 -3.46
N PHE A 202 -2.62 -7.47 -3.39
CA PHE A 202 -1.69 -7.32 -4.51
C PHE A 202 -2.06 -8.20 -5.71
N GLY A 203 -2.91 -9.22 -5.52
CA GLY A 203 -3.48 -10.01 -6.63
C GLY A 203 -4.21 -9.16 -7.67
N ASP A 204 -4.65 -7.94 -7.32
CA ASP A 204 -5.25 -7.02 -8.29
C ASP A 204 -4.28 -6.53 -9.37
N LEU A 205 -2.97 -6.62 -9.13
CA LEU A 205 -1.93 -6.32 -10.12
C LEU A 205 -2.02 -7.24 -11.35
N LEU A 206 -2.58 -8.46 -11.20
CA LEU A 206 -2.81 -9.38 -12.32
C LEU A 206 -3.77 -8.78 -13.36
N ALA A 207 -4.77 -8.01 -12.91
CA ALA A 207 -5.70 -7.31 -13.79
C ALA A 207 -5.07 -6.03 -14.39
N LEU A 208 -4.21 -5.36 -13.63
CA LEU A 208 -3.57 -4.11 -14.03
C LEU A 208 -2.42 -4.31 -15.03
N PHE A 209 -1.78 -5.48 -15.01
CA PHE A 209 -0.70 -5.88 -15.93
C PHE A 209 -1.00 -7.24 -16.59
N PRO A 210 -2.00 -7.30 -17.49
CA PRO A 210 -2.40 -8.55 -18.12
C PRO A 210 -1.26 -9.14 -18.95
N GLY A 211 -1.03 -10.45 -18.81
CA GLY A 211 0.01 -11.18 -19.53
C GLY A 211 1.44 -11.01 -19.00
N VAL A 212 1.65 -10.21 -17.95
CA VAL A 212 2.97 -9.94 -17.36
C VAL A 212 3.19 -10.80 -16.12
N HIS A 213 4.41 -11.31 -15.95
CA HIS A 213 4.85 -11.93 -14.70
C HIS A 213 5.41 -10.86 -13.78
N ILE A 214 4.75 -10.62 -12.65
CA ILE A 214 5.15 -9.58 -11.71
C ILE A 214 5.94 -10.24 -10.58
N HIS A 215 7.11 -9.70 -10.26
CA HIS A 215 7.92 -10.16 -9.14
C HIS A 215 8.20 -8.98 -8.22
N ILE A 216 7.73 -9.07 -6.98
CA ILE A 216 7.88 -8.01 -5.98
C ILE A 216 8.77 -8.51 -4.84
N GLU A 217 9.88 -7.80 -4.66
CA GLU A 217 10.79 -7.97 -3.54
C GLU A 217 10.37 -7.02 -2.41
N LEU A 218 9.69 -7.54 -1.39
CA LEU A 218 9.27 -6.79 -0.21
C LEU A 218 10.39 -6.81 0.83
N VAL A 219 11.01 -5.66 1.08
CA VAL A 219 12.19 -5.54 1.95
C VAL A 219 11.92 -4.58 3.09
N GLY A 220 11.99 -5.06 4.34
CA GLY A 220 11.82 -4.20 5.50
C GLY A 220 12.04 -4.88 6.85
N PRO A 221 12.33 -4.09 7.91
CA PRO A 221 12.58 -4.62 9.24
C PRO A 221 11.31 -5.12 9.95
N ALA A 222 10.12 -4.69 9.49
CA ALA A 222 8.83 -5.11 10.05
C ALA A 222 8.42 -6.52 9.63
N ILE A 223 9.13 -7.13 8.66
CA ILE A 223 8.88 -8.52 8.26
C ILE A 223 9.23 -9.45 9.43
N PRO A 224 8.31 -10.34 9.85
CA PRO A 224 8.57 -11.27 10.95
C PRO A 224 9.75 -12.20 10.64
N PRO A 225 10.60 -12.53 11.63
CA PRO A 225 11.74 -13.44 11.43
C PRO A 225 11.36 -14.79 10.80
N GLN A 226 10.17 -15.31 11.11
CA GLN A 226 9.68 -16.59 10.61
C GLN A 226 9.32 -16.56 9.10
N ARG A 227 9.14 -15.36 8.55
CA ARG A 227 8.75 -15.13 7.14
C ARG A 227 9.91 -14.60 6.29
N ASP A 228 11.11 -14.46 6.87
CA ASP A 228 12.29 -14.02 6.11
C ASP A 228 12.67 -15.07 5.06
N GLY A 229 12.76 -14.65 3.79
CA GLY A 229 12.98 -15.52 2.65
C GLY A 229 11.73 -16.23 2.13
N GLU A 230 10.55 -15.97 2.69
CA GLU A 230 9.30 -16.60 2.23
C GLU A 230 8.93 -16.14 0.80
N LYS A 231 8.57 -17.12 -0.03
CA LYS A 231 8.08 -16.90 -1.40
C LYS A 231 6.60 -17.22 -1.48
N ILE A 232 5.82 -16.26 -1.93
CA ILE A 232 4.35 -16.36 -2.05
C ILE A 232 3.98 -16.19 -3.51
N ILE A 233 3.17 -17.11 -4.04
CA ILE A 233 2.67 -17.07 -5.40
C ILE A 233 1.18 -16.75 -5.36
N ILE A 234 0.79 -15.65 -6.01
CA ILE A 234 -0.59 -15.22 -6.19
C ILE A 234 -0.96 -15.41 -7.65
N SER A 235 -1.88 -16.34 -7.90
CA SER A 235 -2.41 -16.67 -9.22
C SER A 235 -3.89 -16.39 -9.37
N LYS A 236 -4.56 -15.91 -8.31
CA LYS A 236 -5.99 -15.63 -8.29
C LYS A 236 -6.31 -14.39 -7.46
N TYR A 237 -7.47 -13.81 -7.75
CA TYR A 237 -8.03 -12.70 -6.98
C TYR A 237 -8.52 -13.17 -5.59
N PRO A 238 -8.50 -12.29 -4.57
CA PRO A 238 -9.16 -12.54 -3.30
C PRO A 238 -10.66 -12.84 -3.52
N CYS A 239 -11.20 -13.80 -2.78
CA CYS A 239 -12.60 -14.22 -2.94
C CYS A 239 -13.56 -13.23 -2.24
N CYS A 240 -14.76 -13.07 -2.80
CA CYS A 240 -15.87 -12.38 -2.12
C CYS A 240 -16.50 -13.26 -1.02
N ASN A 241 -17.44 -12.72 -0.26
CA ASN A 241 -18.13 -13.45 0.81
C ASN A 241 -19.27 -14.36 0.32
N GLU A 242 -19.77 -14.20 -0.91
CA GLU A 242 -20.88 -14.98 -1.46
C GLU A 242 -20.48 -16.43 -1.76
N GLU A 243 -21.24 -17.41 -1.25
CA GLU A 243 -20.97 -18.84 -1.43
C GLU A 243 -21.06 -19.30 -2.89
N LYS A 244 -22.07 -18.81 -3.62
CA LYS A 244 -22.35 -19.24 -5.00
C LYS A 244 -21.55 -18.46 -6.05
N CYS A 245 -20.62 -17.62 -5.62
CA CYS A 245 -19.84 -16.81 -6.52
C CYS A 245 -18.79 -17.65 -7.24
N VAL A 246 -18.60 -17.40 -8.54
CA VAL A 246 -17.64 -18.14 -9.37
C VAL A 246 -16.18 -17.99 -8.90
N CYS A 247 -15.87 -16.98 -8.09
CA CYS A 247 -14.53 -16.82 -7.50
C CYS A 247 -14.19 -17.96 -6.51
N LYS A 248 -15.21 -18.56 -5.88
CA LYS A 248 -15.05 -19.71 -4.98
C LYS A 248 -15.04 -21.03 -5.75
N LEU A 249 -15.82 -21.15 -6.82
CA LEU A 249 -15.85 -22.34 -7.68
C LEU A 249 -14.54 -22.55 -8.45
N ALA A 250 -13.87 -21.47 -8.84
CA ALA A 250 -12.53 -21.52 -9.44
C ALA A 250 -11.46 -22.06 -8.49
N SER A 251 -11.72 -22.12 -7.17
CA SER A 251 -10.80 -22.72 -6.20
C SER A 251 -10.87 -24.25 -6.15
N GLU A 252 -11.99 -24.84 -6.58
CA GLU A 252 -12.20 -26.31 -6.62
C GLU A 252 -11.75 -26.92 -7.95
N ASN A 253 -11.84 -26.17 -9.06
CA ASN A 253 -11.58 -26.68 -10.41
C ASN A 253 -10.15 -26.42 -10.94
N ALA A 254 -9.23 -25.92 -10.09
CA ALA A 254 -7.85 -25.58 -10.51
C ALA A 254 -6.97 -26.77 -10.91
N ILE A 255 -7.49 -28.01 -10.91
CA ILE A 255 -6.76 -29.20 -11.36
C ILE A 255 -7.07 -29.57 -12.82
N LEU A 256 -8.16 -29.08 -13.44
CA LEU A 256 -8.53 -29.50 -14.79
C LEU A 256 -9.16 -28.37 -15.60
N GLY A 257 -8.42 -27.82 -16.58
CA GLY A 257 -9.01 -26.91 -17.56
C GLY A 257 -8.02 -26.04 -18.31
N THR A 258 -7.26 -26.64 -19.21
CA THR A 258 -6.60 -25.94 -20.32
C THR A 258 -7.61 -25.13 -21.13
N GLN A 259 -7.45 -23.81 -21.17
CA GLN A 259 -7.68 -22.98 -22.36
C GLN A 259 -7.02 -21.59 -22.21
N THR A 260 -6.18 -21.27 -23.21
CA THR A 260 -5.53 -19.98 -23.53
C THR A 260 -4.45 -19.40 -22.59
N GLY A 261 -3.25 -19.98 -22.63
CA GLY A 261 -2.05 -19.30 -23.16
C GLY A 261 -1.43 -18.06 -22.51
N LEU A 262 -1.95 -17.50 -21.41
CA LEU A 262 -1.30 -16.37 -20.70
C LEU A 262 -1.40 -16.54 -19.18
N THR A 263 -0.42 -17.19 -18.56
CA THR A 263 -0.38 -17.31 -17.10
C THR A 263 0.26 -16.07 -16.47
N SER A 264 -0.49 -14.98 -16.32
CA SER A 264 -0.09 -13.91 -15.40
C SER A 264 0.10 -14.50 -14.00
N ALA A 265 1.28 -14.29 -13.43
CA ALA A 265 1.59 -14.74 -12.08
C ALA A 265 2.26 -13.61 -11.31
N LEU A 266 1.85 -13.44 -10.06
CA LEU A 266 2.46 -12.51 -9.14
C LEU A 266 3.27 -13.30 -8.11
N THR A 267 4.55 -13.00 -8.00
CA THR A 267 5.42 -13.52 -6.96
C THR A 267 5.75 -12.42 -5.98
N LEU A 268 5.53 -12.69 -4.69
CA LEU A 268 5.98 -11.83 -3.60
C LEU A 268 7.09 -12.57 -2.85
N GLN A 269 8.23 -11.92 -2.67
CA GLN A 269 9.38 -12.44 -1.94
C GLN A 269 9.66 -11.52 -0.75
N LEU A 270 9.69 -12.09 0.45
CA LEU A 270 9.83 -11.32 1.69
C LEU A 270 11.27 -11.35 2.21
N TRP A 271 11.83 -10.19 2.51
CA TRP A 271 13.18 -10.04 3.08
C TRP A 271 13.20 -9.16 4.31
N ARG A 272 13.47 -9.77 5.45
CA ARG A 272 13.68 -9.04 6.69
C ARG A 272 15.01 -8.29 6.66
N GLY A 273 14.96 -7.02 7.05
CA GLY A 273 16.14 -6.16 7.19
C GLY A 273 16.06 -4.87 6.38
N PHE A 274 17.13 -4.09 6.39
CA PHE A 274 17.22 -2.90 5.55
C PHE A 274 17.67 -3.24 4.14
N TYR A 275 17.20 -2.44 3.18
CA TYR A 275 17.46 -2.69 1.76
C TYR A 275 18.96 -2.71 1.41
N HIS A 276 19.78 -1.87 2.05
CA HIS A 276 21.22 -1.82 1.78
C HIS A 276 21.95 -3.08 2.27
N ASP A 277 21.48 -3.70 3.35
CA ASP A 277 22.05 -4.95 3.88
C ASP A 277 21.66 -6.16 3.03
N ARG A 278 20.41 -6.18 2.57
CA ARG A 278 19.83 -7.29 1.80
C ARG A 278 19.99 -7.15 0.30
N TYR A 279 20.59 -6.07 -0.19
CA TYR A 279 20.66 -5.77 -1.62
C TYR A 279 21.22 -6.94 -2.45
N ARG A 280 22.30 -7.57 -1.97
CA ARG A 280 22.93 -8.72 -2.66
C ARG A 280 22.01 -9.94 -2.75
N ASP A 281 21.14 -10.12 -1.75
CA ASP A 281 20.17 -11.22 -1.74
C ASP A 281 19.03 -10.93 -2.71
N VAL A 282 18.60 -9.66 -2.78
CA VAL A 282 17.46 -9.19 -3.58
C VAL A 282 17.77 -9.13 -5.08
N VAL A 283 18.97 -8.66 -5.48
CA VAL A 283 19.33 -8.51 -6.92
C VAL A 283 19.98 -9.72 -7.54
N LYS A 284 19.94 -10.88 -6.87
CA LYS A 284 20.64 -12.08 -7.32
C LYS A 284 20.27 -12.51 -8.74
N ASP A 285 19.00 -12.35 -9.10
CA ASP A 285 18.45 -12.86 -10.37
C ASP A 285 18.14 -11.75 -11.39
N SER A 286 17.86 -10.51 -10.96
CA SER A 286 17.51 -9.39 -11.85
C SER A 286 17.59 -8.03 -11.14
N PHE A 287 17.82 -6.97 -11.92
CA PHE A 287 17.71 -5.59 -11.44
C PHE A 287 16.23 -5.13 -11.43
N PRO A 288 15.84 -4.25 -10.49
CA PRO A 288 14.48 -3.73 -10.44
C PRO A 288 14.20 -2.80 -11.61
N HIS A 289 13.01 -2.92 -12.19
CA HIS A 289 12.47 -1.91 -13.12
C HIS A 289 11.95 -0.70 -12.36
N LEU A 290 11.46 -0.91 -11.14
CA LEU A 290 10.84 0.09 -10.29
C LEU A 290 11.19 -0.18 -8.82
N VAL A 291 11.61 0.86 -8.10
CA VAL A 291 11.73 0.82 -6.64
C VAL A 291 10.69 1.77 -6.05
N ILE A 292 9.87 1.24 -5.13
CA ILE A 292 8.79 1.97 -4.47
C ILE A 292 9.04 1.99 -2.97
N ALA A 293 8.91 3.17 -2.38
CA ALA A 293 8.99 3.40 -0.95
C ALA A 293 7.75 4.20 -0.49
N PRO A 294 6.62 3.54 -0.22
CA PRO A 294 5.35 4.20 0.07
C PRO A 294 5.24 4.71 1.52
N ASN A 295 5.98 4.09 2.43
CA ASN A 295 6.19 4.60 3.77
C ASN A 295 7.49 5.42 3.73
N GLY A 296 7.47 6.57 3.03
CA GLY A 296 8.60 7.50 2.81
C GLY A 296 9.34 8.00 4.07
N GLY A 297 9.02 7.45 5.24
CA GLY A 297 9.88 7.43 6.41
C GLY A 297 11.30 6.92 6.15
N ILE A 298 11.64 6.40 4.97
CA ILE A 298 13.03 6.23 4.54
C ILE A 298 13.86 7.52 4.78
N ALA A 299 13.30 8.72 4.57
CA ALA A 299 13.96 9.99 4.93
C ALA A 299 13.74 10.42 6.40
N ALA A 300 12.67 9.92 7.04
CA ALA A 300 12.33 10.22 8.44
C ALA A 300 13.10 9.35 9.47
N TYR A 301 13.61 8.19 9.06
CA TYR A 301 14.41 7.28 9.88
C TYR A 301 15.84 7.22 9.39
N SER A 302 16.79 7.63 10.22
CA SER A 302 18.22 7.66 9.87
C SER A 302 18.77 6.29 9.46
N SER A 303 18.16 5.19 9.92
CA SER A 303 18.55 3.82 9.57
C SER A 303 18.38 3.51 8.07
N TRP A 304 17.52 4.22 7.36
CA TRP A 304 17.29 4.04 5.93
C TRP A 304 18.15 4.97 5.05
N LEU A 305 18.89 5.91 5.65
CA LEU A 305 19.74 6.86 4.92
C LEU A 305 20.76 6.17 4.00
N PRO A 306 21.43 5.06 4.39
CA PRO A 306 22.31 4.35 3.48
C PRO A 306 21.56 3.81 2.26
N SER A 307 20.32 3.34 2.42
CA SER A 307 19.47 2.90 1.30
C SER A 307 19.16 4.06 0.35
N ILE A 308 18.83 5.26 0.85
CA ILE A 308 18.59 6.44 -0.01
C ILE A 308 19.82 6.77 -0.84
N LEU A 309 20.99 6.81 -0.21
CA LEU A 309 22.24 7.13 -0.89
C LEU A 309 22.63 6.08 -1.94
N PHE A 310 22.19 4.83 -1.74
CA PHE A 310 22.48 3.70 -2.63
C PHE A 310 21.54 3.66 -3.85
N LEU A 311 20.31 4.12 -3.72
CA LEU A 311 19.29 4.02 -4.77
C LEU A 311 19.60 4.76 -6.09
N PRO A 312 20.17 5.99 -6.10
CA PRO A 312 20.57 6.67 -7.33
C PRO A 312 21.62 5.91 -8.16
N ILE A 313 22.38 5.02 -7.53
CA ILE A 313 23.43 4.24 -8.18
C ILE A 313 22.85 2.99 -8.86
N ILE A 314 21.65 2.56 -8.48
CA ILE A 314 21.13 1.21 -8.73
C ILE A 314 19.79 1.20 -9.46
N ALA A 315 18.91 2.15 -9.15
CA ALA A 315 17.58 2.21 -9.73
C ALA A 315 17.57 3.19 -10.90
N ARG A 316 17.15 2.72 -12.08
CA ARG A 316 16.90 3.61 -13.23
C ARG A 316 15.75 4.58 -12.95
N LYS A 317 14.81 4.19 -12.09
CA LYS A 317 13.53 4.86 -11.81
C LYS A 317 13.12 4.63 -10.33
N LEU A 318 13.20 5.65 -9.49
CA LEU A 318 12.81 5.61 -8.06
C LEU A 318 11.57 6.46 -7.83
N VAL A 319 10.58 5.90 -7.11
CA VAL A 319 9.37 6.65 -6.69
C VAL A 319 9.23 6.55 -5.17
N ILE A 320 9.36 7.69 -4.49
CA ILE A 320 9.09 7.84 -3.05
C ILE A 320 7.70 8.42 -2.93
N LEU A 321 6.82 7.72 -2.20
CA LEU A 321 5.46 8.17 -1.95
C LEU A 321 5.33 8.40 -0.45
N GLN A 322 4.64 9.47 -0.08
CA GLN A 322 4.31 9.75 1.31
C GLN A 322 2.82 9.42 1.45
N GLN A 323 2.50 8.30 2.07
CA GLN A 323 1.11 7.96 2.33
C GLN A 323 0.53 8.90 3.38
N VAL A 324 -0.51 9.64 2.99
CA VAL A 324 -1.37 10.37 3.90
C VAL A 324 -2.63 9.52 4.03
N ALA A 325 -2.71 8.77 5.13
CA ALA A 325 -3.88 7.99 5.50
C ALA A 325 -4.23 8.25 6.97
#